data_AF-A0A7J6TTC7-F1
#
_entry.id   AF-A0A7J6TTC7-F1
#
_cell.length_a   1.000
_cell.length_b   1.000
_cell.length_c   1.000
_cell.angle_alpha   90.00
_cell.angle_beta   90.00
_cell.angle_gamma   90.00
#
_symmetry.space_group_name_H-M   'P 1'
#
loop_
_entity.id
_entity.type
_entity.pdbx_description
1 polymer ?
#
loop_
_entity_poly.entity_id
_entity_poly.type
_entity_poly.pdbx_seq_one_letter_code
_entity_poly.pdbx_strand_id
1 'polypeptide(L)'
;MAVATSSGPSSAMKDVGTNRLRDEIAKARDGIKQFKNMIKDAAEAAAAEEQTTMGFGALKKRMAHDDKTKTLYERIGGDLTLETAVEMAYGRALQDPRTRAYFEKNQRKMASIRQKMHQFLSGLMGGPVLYDEENVKPAHY
;
A
#
# COMPACT_ATOMS: atom_id res chain seq x y z
N MET A 1 33.37 10.61 79.41
CA MET A 1 33.25 11.35 78.14
C MET A 1 32.23 10.63 77.27
N ALA A 2 31.12 11.29 76.94
CA ALA A 2 30.00 10.72 76.19
C ALA A 2 30.32 10.70 74.68
N VAL A 3 30.11 9.55 74.01
CA VAL A 3 30.14 9.43 72.56
C VAL A 3 28.76 9.78 72.01
N ALA A 4 28.70 10.81 71.19
CA ALA A 4 27.51 11.23 70.46
C ALA A 4 27.31 10.31 69.25
N THR A 5 26.20 9.58 69.20
CA THR A 5 25.72 8.90 67.99
C THR A 5 24.92 9.87 67.15
N SER A 6 25.49 10.32 66.03
CA SER A 6 24.78 11.10 65.01
C SER A 6 23.87 10.18 64.18
N SER A 7 22.56 10.33 64.34
CA SER A 7 21.56 9.74 63.45
C SER A 7 21.58 10.47 62.10
N GLY A 8 22.11 9.82 61.06
CA GLY A 8 22.07 10.35 59.69
C GLY A 8 20.70 10.16 59.02
N PRO A 9 20.15 11.15 58.31
CA PRO A 9 18.89 11.02 57.59
C PRO A 9 19.15 10.76 56.09
N SER A 10 19.07 9.52 55.58
CA SER A 10 19.03 9.35 54.11
C SER A 10 18.67 7.93 53.64
N SER A 11 17.39 7.53 53.74
CA SER A 11 16.89 6.41 52.94
C SER A 11 15.53 6.71 52.30
N ALA A 12 14.62 7.35 53.03
CA ALA A 12 13.27 7.64 52.56
C ALA A 12 13.18 8.58 51.33
N MET A 13 14.18 9.42 51.05
CA MET A 13 14.13 10.38 49.93
C MET A 13 14.51 9.75 48.57
N LYS A 14 15.21 8.60 48.54
CA LYS A 14 15.63 7.95 47.30
C LYS A 14 14.51 7.11 46.66
N ASP A 15 13.61 6.56 47.47
CA ASP A 15 12.51 5.71 47.01
C ASP A 15 11.32 6.49 46.41
N VAL A 16 11.15 7.76 46.79
CA VAL A 16 10.09 8.62 46.25
C VAL A 16 10.41 9.04 44.80
N GLY A 17 11.69 9.23 44.46
CA GLY A 17 12.13 9.56 43.11
C GLY A 17 11.98 8.39 42.13
N THR A 18 12.28 7.17 42.57
CA THR A 18 12.19 5.97 41.73
C THR A 18 10.74 5.56 41.44
N ASN A 19 9.82 5.72 42.39
CA ASN A 19 8.40 5.46 42.15
C ASN A 19 7.77 6.47 41.20
N ARG A 20 8.10 7.77 41.31
CA ARG A 20 7.64 8.79 40.35
C ARG A 20 8.11 8.52 38.92
N LEU A 21 9.36 8.10 38.75
CA LEU A 21 9.89 7.72 37.44
C LEU A 21 9.18 6.50 36.84
N ARG A 22 8.81 5.50 37.66
CA ARG A 22 8.03 4.35 37.19
C ARG A 22 6.63 4.75 36.75
N ASP A 23 5.98 5.65 37.49
CA ASP A 23 4.65 6.15 37.15
C ASP A 23 4.65 6.97 35.84
N GLU A 24 5.70 7.75 35.61
CA GLU A 24 5.89 8.49 34.35
C GLU A 24 6.14 7.56 33.16
N ILE A 25 6.94 6.50 33.34
CA ILE A 25 7.17 5.48 32.32
C ILE A 25 5.87 4.71 32.00
N ALA A 26 5.06 4.41 33.03
CA ALA A 26 3.77 3.75 32.84
C ALA A 26 2.80 4.64 32.04
N LYS A 27 2.70 5.93 32.37
CA LYS A 27 1.90 6.91 31.62
C LYS A 27 2.38 7.06 30.17
N ALA A 28 3.69 7.11 29.94
CA ALA A 28 4.24 7.20 28.58
C ALA A 28 3.90 5.95 27.76
N ARG A 29 4.01 4.75 28.35
CA ARG A 29 3.64 3.49 27.69
C ARG A 29 2.16 3.44 27.33
N ASP A 30 1.31 3.93 28.22
CA ASP A 30 -0.14 3.92 28.00
C ASP A 30 -0.54 4.97 26.94
N GLY A 31 0.15 6.12 26.90
CA GLY A 31 0.03 7.10 25.82
C GLY A 31 0.45 6.54 24.45
N ILE A 32 1.55 5.77 24.39
CA ILE A 32 1.99 5.10 23.15
C ILE A 32 0.95 4.08 22.67
N LYS A 33 0.35 3.32 23.59
CA LYS A 33 -0.74 2.38 23.26
C LYS A 33 -1.97 3.10 22.73
N GLN A 34 -2.37 4.20 23.37
CA GLN A 34 -3.50 5.01 22.92
C GLN A 34 -3.25 5.60 21.53
N PHE A 35 -2.06 6.14 21.27
CA PHE A 35 -1.69 6.66 19.95
C PHE A 35 -1.70 5.57 18.87
N LYS A 36 -1.18 4.38 19.18
CA LYS A 36 -1.23 3.23 18.26
C LYS A 36 -2.65 2.80 17.93
N ASN A 37 -3.54 2.79 18.93
CA ASN A 37 -4.95 2.47 18.72
C ASN A 37 -5.65 3.57 17.91
N MET A 38 -5.38 4.85 18.18
CA MET A 38 -5.92 5.96 17.38
C MET A 38 -5.51 5.89 15.91
N ILE A 39 -4.25 5.54 15.61
CA ILE A 39 -3.80 5.34 14.22
C ILE A 39 -4.54 4.17 13.57
N LYS A 40 -4.74 3.08 14.32
CA LYS A 40 -5.46 1.91 13.84
C LYS A 40 -6.92 2.25 13.54
N ASP A 41 -7.59 2.96 14.44
CA ASP A 41 -8.99 3.36 14.30
C ASP A 41 -9.15 4.39 13.16
N ALA A 42 -8.20 5.31 12.99
CA ALA A 42 -8.19 6.26 11.87
C ALA A 42 -7.94 5.56 10.52
N ALA A 43 -7.09 4.54 10.48
CA ALA A 43 -6.88 3.72 9.28
C ALA A 43 -8.12 2.87 8.95
N GLU A 44 -8.80 2.34 9.97
CA GLU A 44 -10.06 1.60 9.81
C GLU A 44 -11.21 2.52 9.38
N ALA A 45 -11.27 3.75 9.89
CA ALA A 45 -12.23 4.77 9.45
C ALA A 45 -11.98 5.21 8.00
N ALA A 46 -10.73 5.47 7.62
CA ALA A 46 -10.36 5.76 6.23
C ALA A 46 -10.70 4.58 5.29
N ALA A 47 -10.50 3.34 5.74
CA ALA A 47 -10.86 2.12 5.01
C ALA A 47 -12.38 1.85 4.96
N ALA A 48 -13.18 2.51 5.82
CA ALA A 48 -14.63 2.44 5.82
C ALA A 48 -15.26 3.50 4.90
N GLU A 49 -14.69 4.70 4.83
CA GLU A 49 -15.17 5.78 3.95
C GLU A 49 -15.00 5.44 2.46
N GLU A 50 -13.99 4.65 2.09
CA GLU A 50 -13.74 4.19 0.72
C GLU A 50 -14.74 3.12 0.22
N GLN A 51 -15.63 2.58 1.08
CA GLN A 51 -16.52 1.46 0.74
C GLN A 51 -17.76 1.84 -0.07
N THR A 52 -18.04 3.13 -0.29
CA THR A 52 -19.30 3.57 -0.91
C THR A 52 -19.30 3.51 -2.45
N THR A 53 -18.17 3.23 -3.10
CA THR A 53 -18.13 3.02 -4.55
C THR A 53 -17.86 1.55 -4.87
N MET A 54 -18.91 0.80 -5.19
CA MET A 54 -18.76 -0.50 -5.87
C MET A 54 -18.17 -0.28 -7.27
N GLY A 55 -16.84 -0.17 -7.33
CA GLY A 55 -16.07 -0.02 -8.55
C GLY A 55 -14.58 -0.15 -8.22
N PHE A 56 -13.89 -1.10 -8.84
CA PHE A 56 -12.43 -1.32 -8.83
C PHE A 56 -11.69 -1.53 -7.47
N GLY A 57 -12.09 -0.92 -6.35
CA GLY A 57 -11.43 -1.05 -5.05
C GLY A 57 -11.50 -2.44 -4.42
N ALA A 58 -12.61 -3.17 -4.65
CA ALA A 58 -12.77 -4.55 -4.17
C ALA A 58 -11.82 -5.55 -4.87
N LEU A 59 -11.31 -5.22 -6.06
CA LEU A 59 -10.28 -6.01 -6.75
C LEU A 59 -8.90 -5.74 -6.11
N LYS A 60 -8.61 -4.48 -5.79
CA LYS A 60 -7.39 -4.04 -5.09
C LYS A 60 -7.21 -4.75 -3.74
N LYS A 61 -8.29 -4.93 -2.97
CA LYS A 61 -8.27 -5.62 -1.67
C LYS A 61 -7.97 -7.13 -1.75
N ARG A 62 -8.38 -7.82 -2.82
CA ARG A 62 -8.12 -9.27 -3.00
C ARG A 62 -6.70 -9.57 -3.47
N MET A 63 -6.04 -8.60 -4.09
CA MET A 63 -4.67 -8.71 -4.60
C MET A 63 -3.60 -8.53 -3.51
N ALA A 64 -3.99 -8.11 -2.30
CA ALA A 64 -3.11 -7.80 -1.17
C ALA A 64 -2.77 -9.00 -0.25
N HIS A 65 -3.06 -10.26 -0.64
CA HIS A 65 -2.90 -11.43 0.25
C HIS A 65 -1.76 -12.40 -0.13
N ASP A 66 -0.87 -12.04 -1.04
CA ASP A 66 0.34 -12.83 -1.39
C ASP A 66 1.56 -11.92 -1.23
N ASP A 67 2.52 -12.31 -0.39
CA ASP A 67 3.73 -11.54 -0.03
C ASP A 67 3.54 -10.02 -0.05
N LYS A 68 2.90 -9.51 1.02
CA LYS A 68 2.44 -8.12 1.20
C LYS A 68 3.50 -7.02 1.02
N THR A 69 4.77 -7.37 0.82
CA THR A 69 5.86 -6.42 0.59
C THR A 69 6.05 -6.08 -0.88
N LYS A 70 5.59 -6.94 -1.81
CA LYS A 70 5.80 -6.78 -3.25
C LYS A 70 4.50 -6.53 -3.99
N THR A 71 4.55 -5.66 -4.98
CA THR A 71 3.37 -5.37 -5.82
C THR A 71 3.10 -6.53 -6.78
N LEU A 72 1.89 -6.61 -7.34
CA LEU A 72 1.58 -7.64 -8.34
C LEU A 72 2.48 -7.51 -9.58
N TYR A 73 2.82 -6.28 -9.93
CA TYR A 73 3.76 -5.98 -11.00
C TYR A 73 5.12 -6.65 -10.77
N GLU A 74 5.66 -6.59 -9.55
CA GLU A 74 6.92 -7.26 -9.21
C GLU A 74 6.77 -8.79 -9.19
N ARG A 75 5.62 -9.29 -8.73
CA ARG A 75 5.34 -10.73 -8.64
C ARG A 75 5.18 -11.41 -10.00
N ILE A 76 4.63 -10.70 -11.00
CA ILE A 76 4.50 -11.23 -12.36
C ILE A 76 5.83 -11.20 -13.12
N GLY A 77 6.85 -10.49 -12.63
CA GLY A 77 8.16 -10.37 -13.28
C GLY A 77 8.44 -9.00 -13.91
N GLY A 78 7.69 -7.97 -13.53
CA GLY A 78 7.96 -6.57 -13.88
C GLY A 78 7.73 -6.22 -15.35
N ASP A 79 8.44 -5.17 -15.80
CA ASP A 79 8.22 -4.46 -17.07
C ASP A 79 8.29 -5.38 -18.28
N LEU A 80 9.41 -6.11 -18.41
CA LEU A 80 9.66 -6.98 -19.56
C LEU A 80 8.61 -8.08 -19.70
N THR A 81 8.18 -8.64 -18.57
CA THR A 81 7.15 -9.70 -18.58
C THR A 81 5.81 -9.13 -19.00
N LEU A 82 5.47 -7.92 -18.53
CA LEU A 82 4.24 -7.26 -18.89
C LEU A 82 4.23 -6.84 -20.37
N GLU A 83 5.32 -6.25 -20.88
CA GLU A 83 5.49 -5.89 -22.28
C GLU A 83 5.32 -7.12 -23.19
N THR A 84 5.99 -8.23 -22.83
CA THR A 84 5.89 -9.49 -23.58
C THR A 84 4.47 -10.03 -23.57
N ALA A 85 3.80 -10.00 -22.41
CA ALA A 85 2.41 -10.46 -22.30
C ALA A 85 1.46 -9.63 -23.18
N VAL A 86 1.66 -8.31 -23.23
CA VAL A 86 0.88 -7.40 -24.09
C VAL A 86 1.13 -7.71 -25.56
N GLU A 87 2.38 -7.88 -25.99
CA GLU A 87 2.69 -8.22 -27.39
C GLU A 87 2.03 -9.55 -27.79
N MET A 88 2.13 -10.57 -26.93
CA MET A 88 1.50 -11.87 -27.16
C MET A 88 -0.03 -11.76 -27.25
N ALA A 89 -0.65 -10.95 -26.39
CA ALA A 89 -2.11 -10.77 -26.38
C ALA A 89 -2.60 -10.13 -27.69
N TYR A 90 -1.96 -9.04 -28.14
CA TYR A 90 -2.34 -8.39 -29.40
C TYR A 90 -1.95 -9.19 -30.64
N GLY A 91 -0.85 -9.95 -30.59
CA GLY A 91 -0.51 -10.91 -31.63
C GLY A 91 -1.61 -11.95 -31.84
N ARG A 92 -2.17 -12.49 -30.75
CA ARG A 92 -3.32 -13.41 -30.81
C ARG A 92 -4.60 -12.70 -31.26
N ALA A 93 -4.85 -11.48 -30.79
CA ALA A 93 -6.04 -10.71 -31.16
C ALA A 93 -6.10 -10.36 -32.67
N LEU A 94 -4.94 -10.24 -33.33
CA LEU A 94 -4.85 -10.06 -34.78
C LEU A 94 -5.11 -11.35 -35.57
N GLN A 95 -4.83 -12.51 -34.97
CA GLN A 95 -5.05 -13.82 -35.58
C GLN A 95 -6.49 -14.31 -35.40
N ASP A 96 -7.19 -13.88 -34.34
CA ASP A 96 -8.58 -14.26 -34.10
C ASP A 96 -9.54 -13.48 -35.02
N PRO A 97 -10.34 -14.17 -35.88
CA PRO A 97 -11.30 -13.53 -36.77
C PRO A 97 -12.32 -12.63 -36.07
N ARG A 98 -12.64 -12.90 -34.80
CA ARG A 98 -13.64 -12.15 -34.02
C ARG A 98 -13.12 -10.78 -33.58
N THR A 99 -11.82 -10.68 -33.32
CA THR A 99 -11.19 -9.47 -32.79
C THR A 99 -10.37 -8.71 -33.82
N ARG A 100 -9.91 -9.39 -34.88
CA ARG A 100 -9.04 -8.83 -35.92
C ARG A 100 -9.57 -7.50 -36.47
N ALA A 101 -10.86 -7.41 -36.79
CA ALA A 101 -11.45 -6.21 -37.39
C ALA A 101 -11.25 -4.92 -36.56
N TYR A 102 -11.11 -5.02 -35.23
CA TYR A 102 -10.86 -3.87 -34.36
C TYR A 102 -9.38 -3.43 -34.36
N PHE A 103 -8.47 -4.34 -34.69
CA PHE A 103 -7.02 -4.18 -34.59
C PHE A 103 -6.31 -4.06 -35.95
N GLU A 104 -7.03 -4.10 -37.06
CA GLU A 104 -6.51 -3.77 -38.40
C GLU A 104 -6.29 -2.27 -38.56
N LYS A 105 -5.26 -1.76 -37.89
CA LYS A 105 -4.85 -0.36 -37.94
C LYS A 105 -3.38 -0.27 -38.37
N ASN A 106 -2.97 0.94 -38.77
CA ASN A 106 -1.57 1.21 -39.11
C ASN A 106 -0.63 0.84 -37.95
N GLN A 107 0.58 0.38 -38.28
CA GLN A 107 1.56 -0.09 -37.29
C GLN A 107 1.85 0.94 -36.19
N ARG A 108 1.95 2.23 -36.54
CA ARG A 108 2.11 3.32 -35.55
C ARG A 108 0.97 3.35 -34.53
N LYS A 109 -0.27 3.16 -34.98
CA LYS A 109 -1.44 3.16 -34.10
C LYS A 109 -1.46 1.92 -33.21
N MET A 110 -1.09 0.76 -33.75
CA MET A 110 -0.98 -0.48 -32.97
C MET A 110 0.11 -0.41 -31.91
N ALA A 111 1.27 0.19 -32.22
CA ALA A 111 2.31 0.44 -31.21
C ALA A 111 1.79 1.31 -30.06
N SER A 112 1.05 2.38 -30.37
CA SER A 112 0.43 3.24 -29.34
C SER A 112 -0.62 2.50 -28.50
N ILE A 113 -1.43 1.62 -29.09
CA ILE A 113 -2.42 0.81 -28.36
C ILE A 113 -1.73 -0.15 -27.38
N ARG A 114 -0.67 -0.84 -27.82
CA ARG A 114 0.11 -1.72 -26.95
C ARG A 114 0.76 -0.96 -25.79
N GLN A 115 1.37 0.19 -26.09
CA GLN A 115 1.96 1.05 -25.06
C GLN A 115 0.91 1.48 -24.01
N LYS A 116 -0.28 1.91 -24.44
CA LYS A 116 -1.36 2.29 -23.53
C LYS A 116 -1.85 1.11 -22.68
N MET A 117 -1.96 -0.08 -23.28
CA MET A 117 -2.33 -1.29 -22.54
C MET A 117 -1.26 -1.65 -21.49
N HIS A 118 0.02 -1.54 -21.85
CA HIS A 118 1.12 -1.75 -20.91
C HIS A 118 1.04 -0.77 -19.73
N GLN A 119 0.85 0.54 -20.02
CA GLN A 119 0.68 1.57 -18.99
C GLN A 119 -0.52 1.26 -18.09
N PHE A 120 -1.65 0.88 -18.67
CA PHE A 120 -2.86 0.55 -17.93
C PHE A 120 -2.65 -0.63 -16.97
N LEU A 121 -2.06 -1.72 -17.46
CA LEU A 121 -1.79 -2.89 -16.63
C LEU A 121 -0.70 -2.63 -15.59
N SER A 122 0.32 -1.85 -15.92
CA SER A 122 1.38 -1.46 -14.98
C SER A 122 0.77 -0.68 -13.81
N GLY A 123 -0.01 0.37 -14.09
CA GLY A 123 -0.68 1.16 -13.06
C GLY A 123 -1.66 0.33 -12.21
N LEU A 124 -2.46 -0.52 -12.86
CA LEU A 124 -3.42 -1.39 -12.17
C LEU A 124 -2.73 -2.39 -11.21
N MET A 125 -1.58 -2.92 -11.60
CA MET A 125 -0.83 -3.92 -10.83
C MET A 125 0.10 -3.30 -9.77
N GLY A 126 0.10 -1.97 -9.62
CA GLY A 126 0.97 -1.25 -8.69
C GLY A 126 2.40 -1.08 -9.18
N GLY A 127 2.60 -1.05 -10.50
CA GLY A 127 3.87 -0.70 -11.14
C GLY A 127 4.10 0.82 -11.17
N PRO A 128 5.29 1.26 -11.63
CA PRO A 128 5.69 2.68 -11.59
C PRO A 128 5.00 3.53 -12.66
N VAL A 129 4.43 2.91 -13.69
CA VAL A 129 3.85 3.61 -14.83
C VAL A 129 2.37 3.79 -14.62
N LEU A 130 1.94 5.04 -14.47
CA LEU A 130 0.53 5.38 -14.28
C LEU A 130 -0.16 5.57 -15.62
N TYR A 131 -1.40 5.11 -15.70
CA TYR A 131 -2.31 5.35 -16.80
C TYR A 131 -3.50 6.15 -16.29
N ASP A 132 -3.91 7.15 -17.06
CA ASP A 132 -5.07 7.96 -16.73
C ASP A 132 -6.35 7.21 -17.10
N GLU A 133 -7.08 6.78 -16.06
CA GLU A 133 -8.32 6.00 -16.13
C GLU A 133 -9.42 6.70 -16.91
N GLU A 134 -9.40 8.04 -16.97
CA GLU A 134 -10.38 8.83 -17.74
C GLU A 134 -10.31 8.52 -19.24
N ASN A 135 -9.17 8.03 -19.71
CA ASN A 135 -8.97 7.65 -21.11
C ASN A 135 -9.53 6.26 -21.46
N VAL A 136 -9.97 5.44 -20.49
CA VAL A 136 -10.49 4.10 -20.78
C VAL A 136 -11.83 4.17 -21.50
N LYS A 137 -12.80 4.91 -20.97
CA LYS A 137 -14.12 5.06 -21.60
C LYS A 137 -14.02 5.61 -23.04
N PRO A 138 -13.45 6.80 -23.29
CA PRO A 138 -13.42 7.38 -24.64
C PRO A 138 -12.59 6.57 -25.65
N ALA A 139 -11.72 5.66 -25.21
CA ALA A 139 -10.97 4.80 -26.12
C ALA A 139 -11.79 3.64 -26.72
N HIS A 140 -12.96 3.33 -26.16
CA HIS A 140 -13.79 2.18 -26.55
C HIS A 140 -15.16 2.57 -27.13
N TYR A 141 -15.45 3.88 -27.26
CA TYR A 141 -16.67 4.43 -27.88
C TYR A 141 -16.41 4.93 -29.31
#